data_AF-A0A1B1YC57-F1
#
_entry.id   AF-A0A1B1YC57-F1
#
_cell.length_a   1.000
_cell.length_b   1.000
_cell.length_c   1.000
_cell.angle_alpha   90.00
_cell.angle_beta   90.00
_cell.angle_gamma   90.00
#
_symmetry.space_group_name_H-M   'P 1'
#
loop_
_entity.id
_entity.type
_entity.pdbx_description
1 polymer ?
#
loop_
_entity_poly.entity_id
_entity_poly.type
_entity_poly.pdbx_seq_one_letter_code
_entity_poly.pdbx_strand_id
1 'polypeptide(L)'
;MAGSGAKKFGISLFGFKKSDVNAYLERVIREFDQRLKEKEEENARLKAELGELKEKYDKLFNEADSLMKEKEKIAGALLQAQEKAEMIIKEAHDRAFKEKMKLDQMLEAEKEKIVDIKLQLKQLKGHITDILSRYEKQMEEVITDIENCEKNYAHTGQEAEFNPKKNDEYEYIKEQGECAG
;
A
#
# COMPACT_ATOMS: atom_id res chain seq x y z
N MET A 1 -1.00 42.22 70.85
CA MET A 1 -0.57 43.48 71.50
C MET A 1 -1.80 44.14 72.14
N ALA A 2 -1.99 43.96 73.45
CA ALA A 2 -2.86 44.82 74.26
C ALA A 2 -2.19 44.90 75.63
N GLY A 3 -1.53 46.03 75.88
CA GLY A 3 -0.76 46.29 77.08
C GLY A 3 -1.66 46.42 78.31
N SER A 4 -1.22 45.77 79.38
CA SER A 4 -1.38 46.07 80.80
C SER A 4 -2.09 47.39 81.15
N GLY A 5 -3.43 47.35 81.21
CA GLY A 5 -4.23 48.32 81.96
C GLY A 5 -4.45 47.80 83.38
N ALA A 6 -3.63 48.23 84.34
CA ALA A 6 -3.76 47.85 85.74
C ALA A 6 -5.14 48.27 86.29
N LYS A 7 -6.03 47.30 86.51
CA LYS A 7 -7.41 47.56 86.97
C LYS A 7 -7.38 47.87 88.46
N LYS A 8 -7.75 49.11 88.82
CA LYS A 8 -7.78 49.59 90.21
C LYS A 8 -9.09 49.13 90.87
N PHE A 9 -8.99 48.17 91.78
CA PHE A 9 -10.10 47.78 92.66
C PHE A 9 -10.25 48.82 93.79
N GLY A 10 -11.48 49.15 94.21
CA GLY A 10 -11.69 50.01 95.38
C GLY A 10 -11.11 49.38 96.65
N ILE A 11 -10.46 50.17 97.50
CA ILE A 11 -9.87 49.70 98.77
C ILE A 11 -10.92 49.86 99.88
N SER A 12 -11.20 48.77 100.59
CA SER A 12 -11.97 48.72 101.84
C SER A 12 -11.00 48.72 103.03
N LEU A 13 -11.49 48.99 104.24
CA LEU A 13 -10.69 48.98 105.49
C LEU A 13 -9.89 47.66 105.71
N PHE A 14 -10.25 46.57 105.02
CA PHE A 14 -9.49 45.33 104.93
C PHE A 14 -9.47 44.79 103.48
N GLY A 15 -8.58 45.33 102.63
CA GLY A 15 -8.32 44.79 101.29
C GLY A 15 -9.24 45.30 100.18
N PHE A 16 -9.36 44.56 99.07
CA PHE A 16 -10.16 44.99 97.91
C PHE A 16 -11.66 44.82 98.13
N LYS A 17 -12.45 45.75 97.59
CA LYS A 17 -13.90 45.74 97.66
C LYS A 17 -14.46 44.50 96.93
N LYS A 18 -15.11 43.61 97.68
CA LYS A 18 -15.63 42.32 97.20
C LYS A 18 -16.52 42.46 95.94
N SER A 19 -17.33 43.53 95.84
CA SER A 19 -18.15 43.82 94.67
C SER A 19 -17.33 44.01 93.39
N ASP A 20 -16.21 44.72 93.50
CA ASP A 20 -15.37 45.10 92.35
C ASP A 20 -14.56 43.89 91.87
N VAL A 21 -14.13 43.05 92.82
CA VAL A 21 -13.47 41.76 92.53
C VAL A 21 -14.46 40.79 91.87
N ASN A 22 -15.69 40.68 92.37
CA ASN A 22 -16.71 39.79 91.80
C ASN A 22 -17.12 40.24 90.37
N ALA A 23 -17.33 41.54 90.17
CA ALA A 23 -17.63 42.12 88.86
C ALA A 23 -16.46 42.00 87.86
N TYR A 24 -15.22 41.91 88.35
CA TYR A 24 -14.06 41.62 87.52
C TYR A 24 -13.99 40.13 87.17
N LEU A 25 -14.17 39.22 88.14
CA LEU A 25 -14.21 37.78 87.91
C LEU A 25 -15.29 37.40 86.91
N GLU A 26 -16.51 37.91 87.07
CA GLU A 26 -17.61 37.66 86.13
C GLU A 26 -17.29 38.14 84.71
N ARG A 27 -16.65 39.31 84.58
CA ARG A 27 -16.23 39.84 83.28
C ARG A 27 -15.16 38.98 82.62
N VAL A 28 -14.18 38.53 83.41
CA VAL A 28 -13.10 37.67 82.93
C VAL A 28 -13.64 36.31 82.51
N ILE A 29 -14.54 35.71 83.29
CA ILE A 29 -15.19 34.44 82.94
C ILE A 29 -15.97 34.60 81.62
N ARG A 30 -16.79 35.65 81.48
CA ARG A 30 -17.51 35.93 80.23
C ARG A 30 -16.58 36.14 79.04
N GLU A 31 -15.46 36.84 79.23
CA GLU A 31 -14.47 37.06 78.17
C GLU A 31 -13.80 35.75 77.74
N PHE A 32 -13.48 34.87 78.69
CA PHE A 32 -12.94 33.54 78.37
C PHE A 32 -13.97 32.65 77.69
N ASP A 33 -15.22 32.61 78.16
CA ASP A 33 -16.29 31.82 77.54
C ASP A 33 -16.56 32.29 76.10
N GLN A 34 -16.60 33.60 75.89
CA GLN A 34 -16.76 34.19 74.56
C GLN A 34 -15.61 33.79 73.64
N ARG A 35 -14.37 33.89 74.12
CA ARG A 35 -13.17 33.57 73.32
C ARG A 35 -13.04 32.07 73.06
N LEU A 36 -13.49 31.23 73.99
CA LEU A 36 -13.57 29.79 73.81
C LEU A 36 -14.57 29.45 72.71
N LYS A 37 -15.76 30.05 72.77
CA LYS A 37 -16.81 29.86 71.76
C LYS A 37 -16.35 30.31 70.36
N GLU A 38 -15.72 31.48 70.25
CA GLU A 38 -15.15 31.96 68.98
C GLU A 38 -14.12 30.99 68.40
N LYS A 39 -13.28 30.40 69.26
CA LYS A 39 -12.29 29.40 68.83
C LYS A 39 -12.91 28.07 68.44
N GLU A 40 -13.99 27.65 69.10
CA GLU A 40 -14.75 26.46 68.73
C GLU A 40 -15.44 26.64 67.37
N GLU A 41 -16.06 27.79 67.13
CA GLU A 41 -16.67 28.15 65.85
C GLU A 41 -15.63 28.20 64.71
N GLU A 42 -14.47 28.81 64.96
CA GLU A 42 -13.35 28.81 64.02
C GLU A 42 -12.84 27.39 63.73
N ASN A 43 -12.69 26.55 64.76
CA ASN A 43 -12.26 25.16 64.62
C ASN A 43 -13.27 24.35 63.79
N ALA A 44 -14.56 24.54 64.03
CA ALA A 44 -15.63 23.91 63.26
C ALA A 44 -15.58 24.32 61.79
N ARG A 45 -15.40 25.63 61.51
CA ARG A 45 -15.27 26.14 60.14
C ARG A 45 -14.05 25.55 59.43
N LEU A 46 -12.88 25.56 60.07
CA LEU A 46 -11.65 25.02 59.50
C LEU A 46 -11.75 23.51 59.23
N LYS A 47 -12.43 22.74 60.09
CA LYS A 47 -12.70 21.32 59.85
C LYS A 47 -13.60 21.11 58.64
N ALA A 48 -14.63 21.94 58.46
CA ALA A 48 -15.50 21.87 57.29
C ALA A 48 -14.74 22.18 56.00
N GLU A 49 -13.97 23.29 55.98
CA GLU A 49 -13.12 23.67 54.84
C GLU A 49 -12.12 22.57 54.48
N LEU A 50 -11.49 21.95 55.48
CA LEU A 50 -10.54 20.86 55.28
C LEU A 50 -11.21 19.59 54.73
N GLY A 51 -12.44 19.31 55.16
CA GLY A 51 -13.26 18.22 54.60
C GLY A 51 -13.57 18.45 53.13
N GLU A 52 -14.07 19.64 52.78
CA GLU A 52 -14.37 20.01 51.39
C GLU A 52 -13.12 19.98 50.51
N LEU A 53 -11.98 20.46 51.02
CA LEU A 53 -10.74 20.48 50.27
C LEU A 53 -10.23 19.06 49.97
N LYS A 54 -10.35 18.14 50.94
CA LYS A 54 -10.02 16.73 50.73
C LYS A 54 -10.93 16.10 49.67
N GLU A 55 -12.24 16.35 49.75
CA GLU A 55 -13.16 15.80 48.76
C GLU A 55 -12.87 16.33 47.34
N LYS A 56 -12.56 17.62 47.21
CA LYS A 56 -12.14 18.21 45.93
C LYS A 56 -10.83 17.61 45.44
N TYR A 57 -9.86 17.42 46.33
CA TYR A 57 -8.58 16.80 45.99
C TYR A 57 -8.78 15.37 45.48
N ASP A 58 -9.55 14.55 46.19
CA ASP A 58 -9.79 13.15 45.80
C ASP A 58 -10.53 13.06 44.46
N LYS A 59 -11.50 13.95 44.22
CA LYS A 59 -12.19 14.04 42.92
C LYS A 59 -11.22 14.35 41.78
N LEU A 60 -10.42 15.42 41.93
CA LEU A 60 -9.45 15.83 40.91
C LEU A 60 -8.38 14.76 40.69
N PHE A 61 -7.92 14.10 41.74
CA PHE A 61 -6.95 13.03 41.65
C PHE A 61 -7.50 11.84 40.85
N ASN A 62 -8.72 11.40 41.15
CA ASN A 62 -9.37 10.31 40.43
C ASN A 62 -9.65 10.66 38.96
N GLU A 63 -10.05 11.90 38.68
CA GLU A 63 -10.25 12.39 37.31
C GLU A 63 -8.93 12.41 36.53
N ALA A 64 -7.85 12.91 37.13
CA ALA A 64 -6.53 12.93 36.52
C ALA A 64 -6.00 11.52 36.22
N ASP A 65 -6.18 10.57 37.15
CA ASP A 65 -5.80 9.16 36.97
C ASP A 65 -6.61 8.51 35.83
N SER A 66 -7.92 8.77 35.75
CA SER A 66 -8.77 8.30 34.65
C SER A 66 -8.32 8.85 33.30
N LEU A 67 -8.07 10.17 33.22
CA LEU A 67 -7.60 10.83 32.02
C LEU A 67 -6.23 10.29 31.56
N MET A 68 -5.33 9.99 32.51
CA MET A 68 -4.02 9.42 32.20
C MET A 68 -4.16 8.03 31.58
N LYS A 69 -5.02 7.17 32.14
CA LYS A 69 -5.30 5.83 31.58
C LYS A 69 -5.95 5.90 30.20
N GLU A 70 -6.87 6.83 29.98
CA GLU A 70 -7.47 7.04 28.67
C GLU A 70 -6.45 7.51 27.64
N LYS A 71 -5.59 8.46 28.02
CA LYS A 71 -4.50 8.94 27.17
C LYS A 71 -3.56 7.80 26.77
N GLU A 72 -3.19 6.92 27.70
CA GLU A 72 -2.35 5.75 27.42
C GLU A 72 -3.03 4.79 26.43
N LYS A 73 -4.33 4.52 26.61
CA LYS A 73 -5.10 3.67 25.68
C LYS A 73 -5.16 4.27 24.28
N ILE A 74 -5.42 5.58 24.18
CA ILE A 74 -5.47 6.30 22.90
C ILE A 74 -4.10 6.26 22.23
N ALA A 75 -3.03 6.54 22.97
CA ALA A 75 -1.67 6.47 22.43
C ALA A 75 -1.33 5.06 21.92
N GLY A 76 -1.70 4.02 22.67
CA GLY A 76 -1.52 2.62 22.24
C GLY A 76 -2.30 2.30 20.96
N ALA A 77 -3.55 2.74 20.85
CA ALA A 77 -4.36 2.55 19.66
C ALA A 77 -3.78 3.30 18.44
N LEU A 78 -3.27 4.52 18.63
CA LEU A 78 -2.63 5.30 17.57
C LEU A 78 -1.36 4.65 17.06
N LEU A 79 -0.50 4.13 17.95
CA LEU A 79 0.70 3.39 17.57
C LEU A 79 0.35 2.14 16.76
N GLN A 80 -0.62 1.34 17.22
CA GLN A 80 -1.06 0.15 16.48
C GLN A 80 -1.66 0.49 15.12
N ALA A 81 -2.41 1.60 15.03
CA ALA A 81 -2.97 2.05 13.76
C ALA A 81 -1.86 2.47 12.79
N GLN A 82 -0.84 3.18 13.27
CA GLN A 82 0.32 3.57 12.47
C GLN A 82 1.09 2.36 11.97
N GLU A 83 1.44 1.41 12.85
CA GLU A 83 2.16 0.18 12.47
C GLU A 83 1.40 -0.61 11.40
N LYS A 84 0.08 -0.77 11.56
CA LYS A 84 -0.76 -1.44 10.56
C LYS A 84 -0.81 -0.68 9.23
N ALA A 85 -0.91 0.65 9.27
CA ALA A 85 -0.93 1.46 8.06
C ALA A 85 0.40 1.34 7.30
N GLU A 86 1.53 1.41 7.99
CA GLU A 86 2.86 1.23 7.40
C GLU A 86 3.01 -0.17 6.79
N MET A 87 2.52 -1.21 7.47
CA MET A 87 2.51 -2.58 6.95
C MET A 87 1.67 -2.70 5.68
N ILE A 88 0.47 -2.13 5.65
CA ILE A 88 -0.41 -2.14 4.46
C ILE A 88 0.26 -1.42 3.29
N ILE A 89 0.88 -0.26 3.52
CA ILE A 89 1.58 0.50 2.48
C ILE A 89 2.75 -0.32 1.93
N LYS A 90 3.55 -0.93 2.81
CA LYS A 90 4.68 -1.77 2.40
C LYS A 90 4.21 -2.96 1.57
N GLU A 91 3.19 -3.68 2.03
CA GLU A 91 2.63 -4.80 1.29
C GLU A 91 2.05 -4.38 -0.07
N ALA A 92 1.37 -3.24 -0.13
CA ALA A 92 0.82 -2.72 -1.38
C ALA A 92 1.96 -2.40 -2.38
N HIS A 93 3.03 -1.78 -1.91
CA HIS A 93 4.22 -1.50 -2.71
C HIS A 93 4.87 -2.80 -3.21
N ASP A 94 5.06 -3.78 -2.33
CA ASP A 94 5.66 -5.07 -2.70
C ASP A 94 4.80 -5.84 -3.70
N ARG A 95 3.47 -5.84 -3.53
CA ARG A 95 2.53 -6.45 -4.49
C ARG A 95 2.57 -5.75 -5.84
N ALA A 96 2.53 -4.41 -5.85
CA ALA A 96 2.60 -3.63 -7.08
C ALA A 96 3.91 -3.84 -7.82
N PHE A 97 5.03 -3.90 -7.10
CA PHE A 97 6.34 -4.15 -7.69
C PHE A 97 6.43 -5.55 -8.30
N LYS A 98 5.97 -6.59 -7.59
CA LYS A 98 5.94 -7.96 -8.12
C LYS A 98 5.06 -8.08 -9.37
N GLU A 99 3.88 -7.48 -9.35
CA GLU A 99 2.98 -7.53 -10.51
C GLU A 99 3.56 -6.78 -11.70
N LYS A 100 4.19 -5.61 -11.47
CA LYS A 100 4.93 -4.90 -12.51
C LYS A 100 6.00 -5.78 -13.14
N MET A 101 6.85 -6.42 -12.33
CA MET A 101 7.90 -7.30 -12.84
C MET A 101 7.33 -8.45 -13.68
N LYS A 102 6.22 -9.04 -13.23
CA LYS A 102 5.54 -10.11 -13.96
C LYS A 102 5.00 -9.63 -15.30
N LEU A 103 4.36 -8.46 -15.33
CA LEU A 103 3.85 -7.84 -16.56
C LEU A 103 4.99 -7.49 -17.53
N ASP A 104 6.10 -6.96 -17.03
CA ASP A 104 7.28 -6.64 -17.84
C ASP A 104 7.87 -7.90 -18.48
N GLN A 105 7.95 -9.02 -17.73
CA GLN A 105 8.40 -10.30 -18.28
C GLN A 105 7.46 -10.84 -19.36
N MET A 106 6.14 -10.79 -19.12
CA MET A 106 5.15 -11.22 -20.10
C MET A 106 5.19 -10.34 -21.36
N LEU A 107 5.35 -9.03 -21.19
CA LEU A 107 5.46 -8.08 -22.29
C LEU A 107 6.68 -8.39 -23.17
N GLU A 108 7.83 -8.68 -22.56
CA GLU A 108 9.04 -8.99 -23.31
C GLU A 108 8.92 -10.32 -24.07
N ALA A 109 8.33 -11.34 -23.46
CA ALA A 109 8.06 -12.61 -24.13
C ALA A 109 7.10 -12.45 -25.33
N GLU A 110 6.06 -11.62 -25.21
CA GLU A 110 5.16 -11.34 -26.33
C GLU A 110 5.83 -10.52 -27.44
N LYS A 111 6.74 -9.60 -27.10
CA LYS A 111 7.55 -8.89 -28.11
C LYS A 111 8.44 -9.85 -28.89
N GLU A 112 9.09 -10.79 -28.22
CA GLU A 112 9.92 -11.82 -28.86
C GLU A 112 9.10 -12.64 -29.86
N LYS A 113 7.92 -13.14 -29.44
CA LYS A 113 6.99 -13.84 -30.34
C LYS A 113 6.60 -13.02 -31.56
N ILE A 114 6.34 -11.72 -31.39
CA ILE A 114 6.02 -10.83 -32.52
C ILE A 114 7.18 -10.73 -33.50
N VAL A 115 8.42 -10.65 -33.00
CA VAL A 115 9.62 -10.60 -33.85
C VAL A 115 9.77 -11.90 -34.63
N ASP A 116 9.59 -13.05 -33.97
CA ASP A 116 9.66 -14.36 -34.62
C ASP A 116 8.60 -14.52 -35.72
N ILE A 117 7.34 -14.18 -35.43
CA ILE A 117 6.25 -14.23 -36.42
C ILE A 117 6.55 -13.31 -37.60
N LYS A 118 7.08 -12.10 -37.36
CA LYS A 118 7.48 -11.18 -38.44
C LYS A 118 8.58 -11.77 -39.32
N LEU A 119 9.55 -12.45 -38.72
CA LEU A 119 10.63 -13.11 -39.46
C LEU A 119 10.07 -14.24 -40.32
N GLN A 120 9.21 -15.09 -39.75
CA GLN A 120 8.54 -16.18 -40.47
C GLN A 120 7.69 -15.66 -41.64
N LEU A 121 6.94 -14.57 -41.43
CA LEU A 121 6.17 -13.93 -42.51
C LEU A 121 7.07 -13.41 -43.64
N LYS A 122 8.23 -12.83 -43.30
CA LYS A 122 9.19 -12.36 -44.30
C LYS A 122 9.77 -13.52 -45.11
N GLN A 123 10.12 -14.63 -44.44
CA GLN A 123 10.60 -15.84 -45.10
C GLN A 123 9.54 -16.44 -46.01
N LEU A 124 8.29 -16.56 -45.53
CA LEU A 124 7.18 -17.07 -46.31
C LEU A 124 6.92 -16.21 -47.56
N LYS A 125 6.92 -14.88 -47.40
CA LYS A 125 6.81 -13.96 -48.54
C LYS A 125 7.94 -14.18 -49.56
N GLY A 126 9.17 -14.33 -49.08
CA GLY A 126 10.33 -14.64 -49.93
C GLY A 126 10.16 -15.95 -50.70
N HIS A 127 9.70 -17.01 -50.04
CA HIS A 127 9.41 -18.30 -50.68
C HIS A 127 8.33 -18.19 -51.76
N ILE A 128 7.24 -17.45 -51.48
CA ILE A 128 6.18 -17.21 -52.46
C ILE A 128 6.74 -16.48 -53.68
N THR A 129 7.54 -15.42 -53.47
CA THR A 129 8.16 -14.67 -54.57
C THR A 129 9.10 -15.55 -55.41
N ASP A 130 9.94 -16.38 -54.77
CA ASP A 130 10.83 -17.32 -55.49
C ASP A 130 10.03 -18.31 -56.33
N ILE A 131 8.96 -18.89 -55.78
CA ILE A 131 8.07 -19.81 -56.49
C ILE A 131 7.44 -19.11 -57.71
N LEU A 132 6.88 -17.91 -57.52
CA LEU A 132 6.25 -17.16 -58.61
C LEU A 132 7.23 -16.82 -59.72
N SER A 133 8.44 -16.35 -59.38
CA SER A 133 9.49 -16.06 -60.38
C SER A 133 9.97 -17.31 -61.13
N ARG A 134 10.00 -18.48 -60.47
CA ARG A 134 10.30 -19.75 -61.16
C ARG A 134 9.21 -20.13 -62.15
N TYR A 135 7.94 -20.02 -61.76
CA TYR A 135 6.82 -20.29 -62.67
C TYR A 135 6.78 -19.30 -63.83
N GLU A 136 7.04 -18.02 -63.59
CA GLU A 136 7.16 -16.99 -64.63
C GLU A 136 8.23 -17.37 -65.66
N LYS A 137 9.43 -17.71 -65.20
CA LYS A 137 10.52 -18.15 -66.07
C LYS A 137 10.17 -19.42 -66.86
N GLN A 138 9.55 -20.42 -66.21
CA GLN A 138 9.12 -21.64 -66.90
C GLN A 138 8.08 -21.35 -67.98
N MET A 139 7.16 -20.40 -67.75
CA MET A 139 6.20 -19.97 -68.78
C MET A 139 6.90 -19.26 -69.94
N GLU A 140 7.85 -18.37 -69.67
CA GLU A 140 8.67 -17.71 -70.70
C GLU A 140 9.46 -18.72 -71.55
N GLU A 141 10.04 -19.74 -70.92
CA GLU A 141 10.74 -20.84 -71.61
C GLU A 141 9.78 -21.59 -72.54
N VAL A 142 8.59 -21.97 -72.06
CA VAL A 142 7.57 -22.64 -72.88
C VAL A 142 7.08 -21.77 -74.05
N ILE A 143 6.86 -20.48 -73.82
CA ILE A 143 6.48 -19.53 -74.90
C ILE A 143 7.58 -19.49 -75.96
N THR A 144 8.84 -19.37 -75.55
CA THR A 144 10.00 -19.35 -76.46
C THR A 144 10.10 -20.64 -77.26
N ASP A 145 9.89 -21.80 -76.62
CA ASP A 145 9.89 -23.09 -77.29
C ASP A 145 8.77 -23.22 -78.33
N ILE A 146 7.56 -22.72 -78.02
CA ILE A 146 6.44 -22.65 -78.96
C ILE A 146 6.79 -21.77 -80.16
N GLU A 147 7.29 -20.55 -79.93
CA GLU A 147 7.69 -19.63 -81.01
C GLU A 147 8.79 -20.23 -81.91
N ASN A 148 9.73 -20.96 -81.32
CA ASN A 148 10.78 -21.66 -82.07
C ASN A 148 10.21 -22.84 -82.88
N CYS A 149 9.28 -23.61 -82.31
CA CYS A 149 8.56 -24.64 -83.05
C CYS A 149 7.81 -24.05 -84.26
N GLU A 150 7.06 -22.96 -84.07
CA GLU A 150 6.33 -22.29 -85.14
C GLU A 150 7.24 -21.81 -86.27
N LYS A 151 8.40 -21.23 -85.95
CA LYS A 151 9.42 -20.85 -86.94
C LYS A 151 9.97 -22.05 -87.73
N ASN A 152 10.19 -23.18 -87.06
CA ASN A 152 10.69 -24.40 -87.70
C ASN A 152 9.65 -25.05 -88.63
N TYR A 153 8.36 -25.01 -88.27
CA TYR A 153 7.27 -25.46 -89.15
C TYR A 153 7.06 -24.53 -90.35
N ALA A 154 7.28 -23.22 -90.21
CA ALA A 154 7.22 -22.28 -91.33
C ALA A 154 8.35 -22.51 -92.37
N HIS A 155 9.49 -23.09 -91.96
CA HIS A 155 10.63 -23.36 -92.85
C HIS A 155 10.60 -24.74 -93.55
N THR A 156 9.76 -25.68 -93.11
CA THR A 156 9.69 -27.05 -93.65
C THR A 156 8.55 -27.26 -94.68
N GLY A 157 7.86 -26.18 -95.07
CA GLY A 157 6.79 -26.18 -96.07
C GLY A 157 7.24 -26.07 -97.54
N GLN A 158 8.54 -26.05 -97.83
CA GLN A 158 9.08 -26.09 -99.18
C GLN A 158 10.16 -27.17 -99.28
N GLU A 159 9.94 -28.11 -100.20
CA GLU A 159 10.84 -29.17 -100.68
C GLU A 159 11.00 -30.42 -99.80
N ALA A 160 10.19 -31.44 -100.13
CA ALA A 160 10.61 -32.83 -100.01
C ALA A 160 9.97 -33.66 -101.13
N GLU A 161 10.63 -33.64 -102.30
CA GLU A 161 10.47 -34.67 -103.32
C GLU A 161 10.77 -36.05 -102.72
N PHE A 162 9.90 -36.99 -103.09
CA PHE A 162 10.00 -38.42 -102.80
C PHE A 162 11.28 -39.04 -103.39
N ASN A 163 12.08 -39.74 -102.58
CA ASN A 163 12.93 -40.83 -103.09
C ASN A 163 13.15 -41.93 -102.03
N PRO A 164 12.67 -43.17 -102.27
CA PRO A 164 12.80 -44.28 -101.34
C PRO A 164 14.09 -45.05 -101.61
N LYS A 165 14.84 -45.41 -100.56
CA LYS A 165 15.61 -46.68 -100.48
C LYS A 165 16.38 -46.82 -99.17
N LYS A 166 16.04 -47.92 -98.47
CA LYS A 166 16.91 -48.86 -97.73
C LYS A 166 17.67 -48.32 -96.50
N ASN A 167 17.74 -49.03 -95.39
CA ASN A 167 17.33 -50.38 -95.03
C ASN A 167 17.33 -50.43 -93.50
N ASP A 168 16.31 -51.12 -93.02
CA ASP A 168 16.21 -51.87 -91.77
C ASP A 168 17.54 -52.24 -91.11
N GLU A 169 17.65 -51.95 -89.81
CA GLU A 169 17.94 -53.00 -88.82
C GLU A 169 17.53 -52.51 -87.42
N TYR A 170 16.42 -53.07 -86.95
CA TYR A 170 16.01 -53.06 -85.55
C TYR A 170 16.73 -54.21 -84.86
N GLU A 171 17.41 -53.95 -83.75
CA GLU A 171 17.71 -54.99 -82.77
C GLU A 171 17.03 -54.62 -81.45
N TYR A 172 15.86 -55.24 -81.26
CA TYR A 172 15.16 -55.37 -79.99
C TYR A 172 15.29 -56.84 -79.58
N ILE A 173 15.42 -57.13 -78.27
CA ILE A 173 15.22 -58.41 -77.53
C ILE A 173 16.37 -58.58 -76.51
N LYS A 174 16.19 -58.98 -75.24
CA LYS A 174 15.04 -59.29 -74.35
C LYS A 174 15.61 -59.36 -72.92
N GLU A 175 14.88 -58.87 -71.92
CA GLU A 175 14.10 -59.65 -70.93
C GLU A 175 14.81 -60.83 -70.29
N GLN A 176 14.98 -60.75 -68.96
CA GLN A 176 14.28 -61.54 -67.92
C GLN A 176 14.85 -61.03 -66.57
N GLY A 177 14.10 -60.62 -65.56
CA GLY A 177 12.77 -61.04 -65.15
C GLY A 177 12.90 -61.47 -63.68
N GLU A 178 12.25 -60.76 -62.77
CA GLU A 178 11.30 -61.30 -61.78
C GLU A 178 11.10 -60.37 -60.58
N CYS A 179 9.84 -60.00 -60.42
CA CYS A 179 9.26 -59.35 -59.26
C CYS A 179 9.10 -60.35 -58.10
N ALA A 180 9.34 -59.88 -56.89
CA ALA A 180 8.66 -60.29 -55.66
C ALA A 180 8.81 -59.10 -54.70
N GLY A 181 7.81 -58.54 -54.03
CA GLY A 181 6.40 -58.85 -53.80
C GLY A 181 5.97 -57.90 -52.69
#